data_AF-A0A925LZX1-F1
#
_entry.id   AF-A0A925LZX1-F1
#
_cell.length_a   1.000
_cell.length_b   1.000
_cell.length_c   1.000
_cell.angle_alpha   90.00
_cell.angle_beta   90.00
_cell.angle_gamma   90.00
#
_symmetry.space_group_name_H-M   'P 1'
#
loop_
_entity.id
_entity.type
_entity.pdbx_description
1 polymer ?
#
loop_
_entity_poly.entity_id
_entity_poly.type
_entity_poly.pdbx_seq_one_letter_code
_entity_poly.pdbx_strand_id
1 'polypeptide(L)'
;LETDAEPRDAFGRRLAYVWQGDRLLNEVLVAEGYAIVTPHPPNSKYDQRLVRAQEHARVLGLGIWNSEQPMRVSPAAFRNQRR
;
A
#
# COMPACT_ATOMS: atom_id res chain seq x y z
N LEU A 1 -11.17 -0.41 -12.08
CA LEU A 1 -10.66 0.61 -11.14
C LEU A 1 -11.84 1.15 -10.37
N GLU A 2 -11.67 1.38 -9.07
CA GLU A 2 -12.69 1.97 -8.21
C GLU A 2 -12.10 3.18 -7.50
N THR A 3 -12.81 4.31 -7.50
CA THR A 3 -12.41 5.55 -6.82
C THR A 3 -13.14 5.69 -5.49
N ASP A 4 -12.68 6.64 -4.67
CA ASP A 4 -13.30 7.02 -3.41
C ASP A 4 -13.65 8.53 -3.44
N ALA A 5 -13.94 9.14 -2.28
CA ALA A 5 -14.37 10.54 -2.13
C ALA A 5 -13.53 11.54 -2.96
N GLU A 6 -12.21 11.40 -2.96
CA GLU A 6 -11.28 12.20 -3.76
C GLU A 6 -10.55 11.35 -4.81
N PRO A 7 -10.96 11.40 -6.09
CA PRO A 7 -10.39 10.54 -7.14
C PRO A 7 -9.03 11.01 -7.65
N ARG A 8 -8.53 12.16 -7.20
CA ARG A 8 -7.25 12.74 -7.60
C ARG A 8 -6.55 13.39 -6.42
N ASP A 9 -5.22 13.36 -6.44
CA ASP A 9 -4.43 14.11 -5.48
C ASP A 9 -4.09 15.54 -5.96
N ALA A 10 -3.38 16.30 -5.12
CA ALA A 10 -2.93 17.66 -5.40
C ALA A 10 -2.03 17.80 -6.64
N PHE A 11 -1.45 16.70 -7.13
CA PHE A 11 -0.62 16.68 -8.34
C PHE A 11 -1.41 16.20 -9.58
N GLY A 12 -2.73 16.03 -9.45
CA GLY A 12 -3.61 15.59 -10.52
C GLY A 12 -3.55 14.08 -10.83
N ARG A 13 -2.80 13.29 -10.04
CA ARG A 13 -2.69 11.84 -10.22
C ARG A 13 -3.98 11.18 -9.80
N ARG A 14 -4.44 10.17 -10.55
CA ARG A 14 -5.65 9.42 -10.21
C ARG A 14 -5.39 8.51 -9.01
N LEU A 15 -6.26 8.58 -8.01
CA LEU A 15 -6.30 7.68 -6.86
C LEU A 15 -7.39 6.64 -7.11
N ALA A 16 -7.02 5.35 -7.08
CA ALA A 16 -7.96 4.27 -7.31
C ALA A 16 -7.49 2.96 -6.67
N TYR A 17 -8.47 2.15 -6.28
CA TYR A 17 -8.34 0.74 -5.96
C TYR A 17 -8.44 -0.09 -7.24
N VAL A 18 -7.52 -1.02 -7.42
CA VAL A 18 -7.42 -1.86 -8.62
C VAL A 18 -8.05 -3.22 -8.34
N TRP A 19 -9.06 -3.58 -9.13
CA TRP A 19 -9.78 -4.85 -9.03
C TRP A 19 -9.49 -5.73 -10.24
N GLN A 20 -9.28 -7.02 -9.97
CA GLN A 20 -9.21 -8.09 -10.96
C GLN A 20 -10.20 -9.18 -10.56
N GLY A 21 -11.40 -9.15 -11.14
CA GLY A 21 -12.53 -9.91 -10.61
C GLY A 21 -12.79 -9.50 -9.15
N ASP A 22 -12.88 -10.48 -8.26
CA ASP A 22 -13.11 -10.26 -6.82
C ASP A 22 -11.80 -10.01 -6.02
N ARG A 23 -10.65 -9.93 -6.70
CA ARG A 23 -9.36 -9.68 -6.06
C ARG A 23 -9.04 -8.19 -6.07
N LEU A 24 -8.87 -7.62 -4.89
CA LEU A 24 -8.35 -6.26 -4.69
C LEU A 24 -6.82 -6.30 -4.76
N LEU A 25 -6.23 -5.83 -5.86
CA LEU A 25 -4.79 -5.92 -6.08
C LEU A 25 -3.99 -5.11 -5.04
N ASN A 26 -4.53 -3.98 -4.57
CA ASN A 26 -3.92 -3.19 -3.49
C ASN A 26 -3.71 -4.04 -2.23
N GLU A 27 -4.68 -4.89 -1.88
CA GLU A 27 -4.57 -5.80 -0.73
C GLU A 27 -3.53 -6.89 -0.98
N VAL A 28 -3.53 -7.50 -2.18
CA VAL A 28 -2.55 -8.55 -2.53
C VAL A 28 -1.12 -8.03 -2.39
N LEU A 29 -0.83 -6.85 -2.94
CA LEU A 29 0.50 -6.23 -2.85
C LEU A 29 0.93 -5.98 -1.40
N VAL A 30 0.00 -5.58 -0.55
CA VAL A 30 0.28 -5.36 0.87
C VAL A 30 0.47 -6.69 1.61
N ALA A 31 -0.39 -7.68 1.36
CA ALA A 31 -0.35 -9.00 1.98
C ALA A 31 0.93 -9.78 1.64
N GLU A 32 1.46 -9.59 0.43
CA GLU A 32 2.74 -10.18 -0.01
C GLU A 32 3.97 -9.37 0.44
N GLY A 33 3.76 -8.25 1.15
CA GLY A 33 4.85 -7.43 1.68
C GLY A 33 5.56 -6.58 0.63
N TYR A 34 4.89 -6.24 -0.48
CA TYR A 34 5.44 -5.36 -1.53
C TYR A 34 5.10 -3.87 -1.31
N ALA A 35 4.14 -3.56 -0.44
CA ALA A 35 3.68 -2.19 -0.20
C ALA A 35 3.45 -1.91 1.29
N ILE A 36 3.54 -0.63 1.66
CA ILE A 36 3.19 -0.11 3.00
C ILE A 36 1.89 0.68 2.89
N VAL A 37 0.97 0.41 3.81
CA VAL A 37 -0.31 1.11 3.93
C VAL A 37 -0.07 2.47 4.55
N THR A 38 -0.51 3.52 3.85
CA THR A 38 -0.52 4.89 4.37
C THR A 38 -1.95 5.41 4.34
N PRO A 39 -2.51 5.90 5.46
CA PRO A 39 -3.81 6.55 5.46
C PRO A 39 -3.84 7.73 4.50
N HIS A 40 -4.93 7.89 3.75
CA HIS A 40 -5.10 9.01 2.82
C HIS A 40 -6.49 9.64 2.90
N PRO A 41 -6.84 10.31 4.02
CA PRO A 41 -8.15 10.94 4.16
C PRO A 41 -8.43 11.95 3.03
N PRO A 42 -9.68 12.05 2.53
CA PRO A 42 -10.87 11.32 2.98
C PRO A 42 -11.00 9.89 2.43
N ASN A 43 -10.10 9.43 1.56
CA ASN A 43 -10.14 8.10 0.94
C ASN A 43 -9.73 7.01 1.93
N SER A 44 -10.72 6.29 2.46
CA SER A 44 -10.52 5.31 3.54
C SER A 44 -11.33 4.03 3.36
N LYS A 45 -12.01 3.86 2.20
CA LYS A 45 -12.95 2.75 1.93
C LYS A 45 -12.40 1.36 2.29
N TYR A 46 -11.10 1.12 2.10
CA TYR A 46 -10.48 -0.19 2.36
C TYR A 46 -9.39 -0.17 3.46
N ASP A 47 -9.27 0.89 4.25
CA ASP A 47 -8.16 1.05 5.21
C ASP A 47 -8.06 -0.14 6.18
N GLN A 48 -9.18 -0.58 6.76
CA GLN A 48 -9.16 -1.73 7.68
C GLN A 48 -8.70 -3.01 7.00
N ARG A 49 -9.11 -3.24 5.74
CA ARG A 49 -8.73 -4.41 4.94
C ARG A 49 -7.22 -4.39 4.65
N LEU A 50 -6.71 -3.24 4.23
CA LEU A 50 -5.30 -3.05 3.92
C LEU A 50 -4.43 -3.14 5.19
N VAL A 51 -4.85 -2.56 6.32
CA VAL A 51 -4.13 -2.67 7.60
C VAL A 51 -4.03 -4.13 8.03
N ARG A 52 -5.10 -4.92 7.93
CA ARG A 52 -5.06 -6.36 8.24
C ARG A 52 -4.10 -7.12 7.32
N ALA A 53 -4.09 -6.82 6.03
CA ALA A 53 -3.15 -7.40 5.08
C ALA A 53 -1.69 -7.05 5.43
N GLN A 54 -1.43 -5.83 5.90
CA GLN A 54 -0.09 -5.42 6.31
C GLN A 54 0.34 -6.18 7.56
N GLU A 55 -0.52 -6.30 8.57
CA GLU A 55 -0.21 -7.06 9.78
C GLU A 55 0.06 -8.53 9.46
N HIS A 56 -0.67 -9.13 8.51
CA HIS A 56 -0.38 -10.47 8.01
C HIS A 56 1.04 -10.57 7.43
N ALA A 57 1.43 -9.64 6.55
CA ALA A 57 2.76 -9.62 5.95
C ALA A 57 3.87 -9.42 6.99
N ARG A 58 3.61 -8.61 8.03
CA ARG A 58 4.54 -8.38 9.15
C ARG A 58 4.75 -9.62 9.99
N VAL A 59 3.68 -10.29 10.40
CA VAL A 59 3.75 -11.51 11.23
C VAL A 59 4.48 -12.64 10.50
N LEU A 60 4.26 -12.77 9.19
CA LEU A 60 4.90 -13.79 8.37
C LEU A 60 6.29 -13.39 7.84
N GLY A 61 6.75 -12.16 8.09
CA GLY A 61 8.04 -11.67 7.60
C GLY A 61 8.14 -11.64 6.07
N LEU A 62 7.06 -11.30 5.37
CA LEU A 62 7.00 -11.31 3.90
C LEU A 62 7.59 -10.03 3.30
N GLY A 63 8.23 -10.17 2.14
CA GLY A 63 8.75 -9.05 1.34
C GLY A 63 9.63 -8.12 2.18
N ILE A 64 9.21 -6.86 2.27
CA ILE A 64 9.91 -5.81 3.02
C ILE A 64 10.03 -6.05 4.53
N TRP A 65 9.23 -6.97 5.07
CA TRP A 65 9.18 -7.31 6.49
C TRP A 65 10.08 -8.49 6.86
N ASN A 66 10.79 -9.09 5.89
CA ASN A 66 11.72 -10.18 6.14
C ASN A 66 12.84 -9.72 7.10
N SER A 67 13.03 -10.43 8.21
CA SER A 67 14.04 -10.09 9.22
C SER A 67 15.48 -10.25 8.73
N GLU A 68 15.73 -11.18 7.80
CA GLU A 68 17.04 -11.42 7.20
C GLU A 68 17.38 -10.37 6.13
N GLN A 69 16.35 -9.84 5.47
CA GLN A 69 16.49 -8.84 4.41
C GLN A 69 15.44 -7.73 4.54
N PRO A 70 15.48 -6.94 5.63
CA PRO A 70 14.47 -5.93 5.87
C PRO A 70 14.66 -4.74 4.93
N MET A 71 13.58 -3.98 4.74
CA MET A 71 13.68 -2.66 4.12
C MET A 71 14.67 -1.78 4.90
N ARG A 72 15.81 -1.46 4.28
CA ARG A 72 16.89 -0.67 4.92
C ARG A 72 16.62 0.83 4.94
N VAL A 73 15.78 1.33 4.03
CA VAL A 73 15.42 2.74 3.90
C VAL A 73 13.93 2.88 3.64
N SER A 74 13.28 3.86 4.27
CA SER A 74 11.85 4.08 4.04
C SER A 74 11.55 4.49 2.59
N PRO A 75 10.31 4.30 2.09
CA PRO A 75 9.95 4.73 0.74
C PRO A 75 10.17 6.23 0.50
N ALA A 76 9.98 7.05 1.54
CA ALA A 76 10.26 8.48 1.47
C ALA A 76 11.76 8.77 1.31
N ALA A 77 12.62 8.11 2.10
CA ALA A 77 14.08 8.26 2.00
C ALA A 77 14.61 7.80 0.63
N PHE A 78 14.12 6.66 0.13
CA PHE A 78 14.48 6.15 -1.19
C PHE A 78 14.14 7.14 -2.32
N ARG A 79 12.95 7.76 -2.28
CA ARG A 79 12.54 8.76 -3.28
C ARG A 79 13.43 10.00 -3.30
N ASN A 80 13.91 10.44 -2.13
CA ASN A 80 14.76 11.61 -2.02
C ASN A 80 16.19 11.37 -2.53
N GLN A 81 16.70 10.14 -2.43
CA GLN A 81 18.04 9.78 -2.94
C GLN A 81 18.11 9.69 -4.47
N ARG A 82 16.96 9.52 -5.13
CA ARG A 82 16.85 9.37 -6.60
C ARG A 82 16.24 10.60 -7.30
N ARG A 83 16.15 11.72 -6.58
CA ARG A 83 15.95 13.04 -7.17
C ARG A 83 17.29 13.68 -7.47
#